data_AF-A0A1F6G973-F1
#
_entry.id   AF-A0A1F6G973-F1
#
_cell.length_a   1.000
_cell.length_b   1.000
_cell.length_c   1.000
_cell.angle_alpha   90.00
_cell.angle_beta   90.00
_cell.angle_gamma   90.00
#
_symmetry.space_group_name_H-M   'P 1'
#
loop_
_entity.id
_entity.type
_entity.pdbx_description
1 polymer ?
#
loop_
_entity_poly.entity_id
_entity_poly.type
_entity_poly.pdbx_seq_one_letter_code
_entity_poly.pdbx_strand_id
1 'polypeptide(L)'
;MTEISRNISVFFPPDLLNSVEIGGRKMHPGLLYWEDRYLLGVSSIDEQHQRIFGLTHNLQVALYQGSSDSTLSILLKSLIIYTANHFAHEEALLSFYKFENSQEHLGDHLRFLQTAQQLLTQTGECKTSAVQMGEIIADWASAHILEFDQKIAAFLRGHGLR
;
A
#
# COMPACT_ATOMS: atom_id res chain seq x y z
N MET A 1 -26.13 17.50 6.19
CA MET A 1 -25.14 16.42 6.33
C MET A 1 -25.89 15.11 6.42
N THR A 2 -25.79 14.26 5.40
CA THR A 2 -26.44 12.94 5.34
C THR A 2 -25.83 11.98 6.36
N GLU A 3 -26.55 10.96 6.83
CA GLU A 3 -26.02 9.95 7.77
C GLU A 3 -24.67 9.35 7.33
N ILE A 4 -24.44 9.27 6.02
CA ILE A 4 -23.19 8.80 5.42
C ILE A 4 -21.98 9.67 5.82
N SER A 5 -22.15 10.99 5.89
CA SER A 5 -21.08 11.92 6.31
C SER A 5 -20.72 11.81 7.79
N ARG A 6 -21.60 11.24 8.64
CA ARG A 6 -21.35 11.04 10.07
C ARG A 6 -20.52 9.80 10.39
N ASN A 7 -20.52 8.77 9.54
CA ASN A 7 -19.73 7.55 9.78
C ASN A 7 -18.26 7.69 9.34
N ILE A 8 -17.97 8.49 8.31
CA ILE A 8 -16.59 8.68 7.83
C ILE A 8 -15.80 9.58 8.77
N SER A 9 -16.45 10.55 9.42
CA SER A 9 -15.82 11.40 10.44
C SER A 9 -15.34 10.66 11.69
N VAL A 10 -15.80 9.41 11.90
CA VAL A 10 -15.32 8.53 12.98
C VAL A 10 -13.97 7.90 12.62
N PHE A 11 -13.71 7.67 11.33
CA PHE A 11 -12.46 7.08 10.83
C PHE A 11 -11.42 8.13 10.44
N PHE A 12 -11.86 9.29 9.96
CA PHE A 12 -10.98 10.39 9.58
C PHE A 12 -11.34 11.62 10.43
N PRO A 13 -10.53 11.98 11.45
CA PRO A 13 -10.72 13.23 12.15
C PRO A 13 -10.68 14.43 11.18
N PRO A 14 -11.52 15.45 11.41
CA PRO A 14 -11.82 16.48 10.44
C PRO A 14 -10.62 17.37 10.05
N ASP A 15 -9.54 17.35 10.83
CA ASP A 15 -8.30 18.09 10.64
C ASP A 15 -7.30 17.39 9.70
N LEU A 16 -7.37 16.06 9.50
CA LEU A 16 -6.57 15.31 8.51
C LEU A 16 -6.85 15.74 7.06
N LEU A 17 -7.93 16.50 6.86
CA LEU A 17 -8.42 16.99 5.58
C LEU A 17 -7.97 18.41 5.26
N ASN A 18 -7.43 19.13 6.24
CA ASN A 18 -6.81 20.41 5.97
C ASN A 18 -5.57 20.15 5.13
N SER A 19 -5.59 20.61 3.88
CA SER A 19 -4.42 20.50 3.02
C SER A 19 -3.29 21.31 3.64
N VAL A 20 -2.20 20.64 3.96
CA VAL A 20 -0.94 21.28 4.34
C VAL A 20 -0.11 21.46 3.08
N GLU A 21 0.52 22.61 2.95
CA GLU A 21 1.44 22.85 1.85
C GLU A 21 2.84 22.41 2.27
N ILE A 22 3.36 21.36 1.62
CA ILE A 22 4.69 20.83 1.87
C ILE A 22 5.43 20.84 0.53
N GLY A 23 6.53 21.58 0.45
CA GLY A 23 7.32 21.67 -0.78
C GLY A 23 6.54 22.17 -2.01
N GLY A 24 5.49 22.97 -1.82
CA GLY A 24 4.64 23.50 -2.89
C GLY A 24 3.55 22.54 -3.40
N ARG A 25 3.37 21.38 -2.75
CA ARG A 25 2.27 20.45 -3.04
C ARG A 25 1.24 20.50 -1.90
N LYS A 26 -0.05 20.53 -2.26
CA LYS A 26 -1.14 20.34 -1.30
C LYS A 26 -1.20 18.86 -0.91
N MET A 27 -0.97 18.58 0.36
CA MET A 27 -1.01 17.23 0.92
C MET A 27 -2.04 17.16 2.03
N HIS A 28 -2.70 16.01 2.16
CA HIS A 28 -3.61 15.73 3.27
C HIS A 28 -2.90 14.79 4.25
N PRO A 29 -2.64 15.20 5.50
CA PRO A 29 -1.86 14.39 6.45
C PRO A 29 -2.39 12.97 6.70
N GLY A 30 -3.67 12.71 6.42
CA GLY A 30 -4.29 11.38 6.54
C GLY A 30 -4.24 10.52 5.29
N LEU A 31 -3.61 10.99 4.21
CA LEU A 31 -3.45 10.23 2.97
C LEU A 31 -2.00 9.80 2.79
N LEU A 32 -1.82 8.59 2.26
CA LEU A 32 -0.52 8.07 1.89
C LEU A 32 -0.04 8.74 0.60
N TYR A 33 1.24 9.11 0.56
CA TYR A 33 1.89 9.66 -0.61
C TYR A 33 3.25 8.99 -0.83
N TRP A 34 3.64 8.89 -2.10
CA TRP A 34 4.99 8.48 -2.45
C TRP A 34 6.00 9.57 -2.07
N GLU A 35 7.14 9.14 -1.55
CA GLU A 35 8.28 9.97 -1.18
C GLU A 35 9.58 9.32 -1.67
N ASP A 36 10.58 10.14 -2.02
CA ASP A 36 11.86 9.65 -2.56
C ASP A 36 12.65 8.78 -1.58
N ARG A 37 12.34 8.84 -0.28
CA ARG A 37 12.93 7.94 0.74
C ARG A 37 12.61 6.46 0.52
N TYR A 38 11.59 6.15 -0.27
CA TYR A 38 11.21 4.78 -0.62
C TYR A 38 11.92 4.27 -1.89
N LEU A 39 12.73 5.12 -2.55
CA LEU A 39 13.49 4.69 -3.73
C LEU A 39 14.57 3.67 -3.35
N LEU A 40 14.56 2.57 -4.09
CA LEU A 40 15.49 1.45 -3.97
C LEU A 40 16.58 1.52 -5.05
N GLY A 41 16.32 2.23 -6.15
CA GLY A 41 17.21 2.29 -7.31
C GLY A 41 17.17 1.01 -8.13
N VAL A 42 16.01 0.33 -8.13
CA VAL A 42 15.67 -0.79 -9.00
C VAL A 42 14.36 -0.41 -9.66
N SER A 43 14.44 0.13 -10.88
CA SER A 43 13.36 0.84 -11.56
C SER A 43 12.08 0.01 -11.63
N SER A 44 12.18 -1.30 -11.91
CA SER A 44 11.02 -2.19 -11.97
C SER A 44 10.29 -2.34 -10.64
N ILE A 45 11.00 -2.28 -9.51
CA ILE A 45 10.44 -2.36 -8.15
C ILE A 45 9.92 -0.98 -7.73
N ASP A 46 10.69 0.08 -7.97
CA ASP A 46 10.30 1.46 -7.64
C ASP A 46 8.98 1.86 -8.33
N GLU A 47 8.80 1.51 -9.60
CA GLU A 47 7.55 1.73 -10.35
C GLU A 47 6.36 0.98 -9.73
N GLN A 48 6.58 -0.25 -9.25
CA GLN A 48 5.55 -1.05 -8.61
C GLN A 48 5.17 -0.48 -7.23
N HIS A 49 6.16 -0.06 -6.43
CA HIS A 49 5.90 0.61 -5.16
C HIS A 49 5.12 1.91 -5.34
N GLN A 50 5.53 2.77 -6.29
CA GLN A 50 4.78 3.98 -6.62
C GLN A 50 3.33 3.68 -6.99
N ARG A 51 3.09 2.59 -7.74
CA ARG A 51 1.74 2.17 -8.10
C ARG A 51 0.92 1.68 -6.90
N ILE A 52 1.51 0.92 -5.97
CA ILE A 52 0.85 0.49 -4.72
C ILE A 52 0.47 1.71 -3.89
N PHE A 53 1.38 2.67 -3.73
CA PHE A 53 1.10 3.93 -3.03
C PHE A 53 -0.04 4.71 -3.68
N GLY A 54 -0.04 4.81 -5.01
CA GLY A 54 -1.12 5.47 -5.76
C GLY A 54 -2.48 4.77 -5.64
N LEU A 55 -2.51 3.43 -5.67
CA LEU A 55 -3.75 2.66 -5.47
C LEU A 55 -4.29 2.82 -4.04
N THR A 56 -3.41 2.84 -3.04
CA THR A 56 -3.75 3.08 -1.64
C THR A 56 -4.29 4.49 -1.43
N HIS A 57 -3.63 5.49 -2.02
CA HIS A 57 -4.10 6.86 -2.03
C HIS A 57 -5.52 6.98 -2.60
N ASN A 58 -5.78 6.35 -3.76
CA ASN A 58 -7.10 6.36 -4.38
C ASN A 58 -8.18 5.69 -3.51
N LEU A 59 -7.83 4.60 -2.81
CA LEU A 59 -8.72 3.94 -1.86
C LEU A 59 -9.10 4.88 -0.71
N GLN A 60 -8.11 5.57 -0.12
CA GLN A 60 -8.32 6.53 0.97
C GLN A 60 -9.15 7.75 0.52
N VAL A 61 -8.90 8.27 -0.69
CA VAL A 61 -9.71 9.35 -1.28
C VAL A 61 -11.16 8.89 -1.50
N ALA A 62 -11.37 7.68 -2.02
CA ALA A 62 -12.71 7.15 -2.25
C ALA A 62 -13.48 6.94 -0.93
N LEU A 63 -12.80 6.47 0.12
CA LEU A 63 -13.33 6.38 1.48
C LEU A 63 -13.76 7.75 1.99
N TYR A 64 -12.89 8.75 1.84
CA TYR A 64 -13.17 10.12 2.26
C TYR A 64 -14.40 10.72 1.53
N GLN A 65 -14.47 10.54 0.22
CA GLN A 65 -15.59 11.03 -0.59
C GLN A 65 -16.92 10.29 -0.31
N GLY A 66 -16.91 9.28 0.55
CA GLY A 66 -18.09 8.48 0.85
C GLY A 66 -18.58 7.67 -0.34
N SER A 67 -17.64 7.18 -1.15
CA SER A 67 -17.92 6.35 -2.31
C SER A 67 -18.73 5.10 -1.92
N SER A 68 -19.44 4.54 -2.90
CA SER A 68 -20.23 3.33 -2.71
C SER A 68 -19.36 2.13 -2.35
N ASP A 69 -19.93 1.16 -1.65
CA ASP A 69 -19.28 -0.12 -1.32
C ASP A 69 -18.80 -0.86 -2.58
N SER A 70 -19.52 -0.73 -3.70
CA SER A 70 -19.08 -1.29 -4.99
C SER A 70 -17.76 -0.67 -5.48
N THR A 71 -17.62 0.65 -5.37
CA THR A 71 -16.41 1.38 -5.76
C THR A 71 -15.25 1.00 -4.86
N LEU A 72 -15.48 0.99 -3.54
CA LEU A 72 -14.48 0.60 -2.55
C LEU A 72 -14.02 -0.85 -2.74
N SER A 73 -14.95 -1.77 -3.02
CA SER A 73 -14.63 -3.18 -3.28
C SER A 73 -13.74 -3.35 -4.52
N ILE A 74 -13.99 -2.59 -5.59
CA ILE A 74 -13.17 -2.62 -6.81
C ILE A 74 -11.76 -2.10 -6.53
N LEU A 75 -11.63 -0.98 -5.82
CA LEU A 75 -10.34 -0.38 -5.46
C LEU A 75 -9.55 -1.30 -4.53
N LEU A 76 -10.20 -1.84 -3.50
CA LEU A 76 -9.60 -2.78 -2.56
C LEU A 76 -9.07 -4.04 -3.27
N LYS A 77 -9.89 -4.67 -4.13
CA LYS A 77 -9.46 -5.83 -4.93
C LYS A 77 -8.29 -5.49 -5.84
N SER A 78 -8.35 -4.35 -6.51
CA SER A 78 -7.30 -3.89 -7.43
C SER A 78 -5.98 -3.68 -6.70
N LEU A 79 -6.01 -3.09 -5.50
CA LEU A 79 -4.86 -2.91 -4.64
C LEU A 79 -4.24 -4.26 -4.23
N ILE A 80 -5.06 -5.17 -3.69
CA ILE A 80 -4.59 -6.48 -3.22
C ILE A 80 -4.01 -7.32 -4.37
N ILE A 81 -4.68 -7.36 -5.53
CA ILE A 81 -4.20 -8.09 -6.70
C ILE A 81 -2.85 -7.52 -7.17
N TYR A 82 -2.72 -6.19 -7.21
CA TYR A 82 -1.48 -5.56 -7.64
C TYR A 82 -0.34 -5.83 -6.66
N THR A 83 -0.58 -5.74 -5.35
CA THR A 83 0.41 -6.06 -4.32
C THR A 83 0.86 -7.52 -4.39
N ALA A 84 -0.07 -8.47 -4.62
CA ALA A 84 0.29 -9.88 -4.79
C ALA A 84 1.18 -10.12 -6.02
N ASN A 85 0.89 -9.45 -7.14
CA ASN A 85 1.74 -9.54 -8.33
C ASN A 85 3.13 -8.94 -8.11
N HIS A 86 3.20 -7.86 -7.33
CA HIS A 86 4.46 -7.23 -6.96
C HIS A 86 5.33 -8.17 -6.11
N PHE A 87 4.77 -8.80 -5.07
CA PHE A 87 5.49 -9.80 -4.27
C PHE A 87 6.00 -10.96 -5.13
N ALA A 88 5.16 -11.48 -6.03
CA ALA A 88 5.57 -12.53 -6.95
C ALA A 88 6.72 -12.10 -7.88
N HIS A 89 6.76 -10.83 -8.29
CA HIS A 89 7.85 -10.28 -9.09
C HIS A 89 9.16 -10.26 -8.31
N GLU A 90 9.15 -9.77 -7.07
CA GLU A 90 10.34 -9.75 -6.23
C GLU A 90 10.84 -11.16 -5.92
N GLU A 91 9.94 -12.06 -5.51
CA GLU A 91 10.28 -13.45 -5.22
C GLU A 91 10.88 -14.16 -6.43
N ALA A 92 10.38 -13.89 -7.65
CA ALA A 92 10.97 -14.40 -8.88
C ALA A 92 12.40 -13.88 -9.11
N LEU A 93 12.65 -12.59 -8.85
CA LEU A 93 13.99 -12.01 -8.93
C LEU A 93 14.93 -12.62 -7.89
N LEU A 94 14.49 -12.74 -6.65
CA LEU A 94 15.30 -13.30 -5.55
C LEU A 94 15.61 -14.77 -5.77
N SER A 95 14.65 -15.53 -6.31
CA SER A 95 14.87 -16.93 -6.72
C SER A 95 15.88 -17.03 -7.85
N PHE A 96 15.73 -16.21 -8.90
CA PHE A 96 16.63 -16.22 -10.06
C PHE A 96 18.08 -15.89 -9.68
N TYR A 97 18.28 -14.86 -8.85
CA TYR A 97 19.60 -14.45 -8.38
C TYR A 97 20.11 -15.23 -7.16
N LYS A 98 19.30 -16.17 -6.61
CA LYS A 98 19.65 -17.04 -5.47
C LYS A 98 19.97 -16.28 -4.18
N PHE A 99 19.10 -15.34 -3.81
CA PHE A 99 19.23 -14.62 -2.55
C PHE A 99 19.01 -15.56 -1.34
N GLU A 100 20.03 -15.72 -0.50
CA GLU A 100 20.04 -16.70 0.60
C GLU A 100 19.00 -16.41 1.69
N ASN A 101 18.70 -15.13 1.95
CA ASN A 101 17.79 -14.71 3.03
C ASN A 101 16.36 -14.43 2.55
N SER A 102 15.93 -15.07 1.46
CA SER A 102 14.60 -14.84 0.85
C SER A 102 13.43 -15.40 1.67
N GLN A 103 13.67 -16.34 2.61
CA GLN A 103 12.60 -16.96 3.38
C GLN A 103 11.92 -16.02 4.37
N GLU A 104 12.68 -15.12 5.01
CA GLU A 104 12.12 -14.13 5.94
C GLU A 104 11.20 -13.15 5.19
N HIS A 105 11.68 -12.65 4.05
CA HIS A 105 10.96 -11.74 3.16
C HIS A 105 9.65 -12.35 2.63
N LEU A 106 9.71 -13.59 2.11
CA LEU A 106 8.51 -14.35 1.72
C LEU A 106 7.53 -14.52 2.89
N GLY A 107 8.04 -14.75 4.11
CA GLY A 107 7.22 -14.87 5.30
C GLY A 107 6.41 -13.61 5.59
N ASP A 108 7.00 -12.42 5.39
CA ASP A 108 6.29 -11.15 5.52
C ASP A 108 5.23 -10.94 4.44
N HIS A 109 5.54 -11.26 3.18
CA HIS A 109 4.58 -11.20 2.08
C HIS A 109 3.35 -12.09 2.35
N LEU A 110 3.58 -13.33 2.80
CA LEU A 110 2.49 -14.26 3.09
C LEU A 110 1.60 -13.77 4.24
N ARG A 111 2.20 -13.18 5.29
CA ARG A 111 1.43 -12.58 6.40
C ARG A 111 0.56 -11.44 5.89
N PHE A 112 1.12 -10.54 5.09
CA PHE A 112 0.38 -9.44 4.50
C PHE A 112 -0.80 -9.94 3.65
N LEU A 113 -0.55 -10.89 2.73
CA LEU A 113 -1.59 -11.43 1.86
C LEU A 113 -2.68 -12.17 2.63
N GLN A 114 -2.33 -12.86 3.72
CA GLN A 114 -3.31 -13.50 4.59
C GLN A 114 -4.25 -12.48 5.23
N THR A 115 -3.72 -11.39 5.77
CA THR A 115 -4.54 -10.30 6.33
C THR A 115 -5.41 -9.65 5.26
N ALA A 116 -4.84 -9.35 4.09
CA ALA A 116 -5.57 -8.77 2.96
C ALA A 116 -6.74 -9.68 2.51
N GLN A 117 -6.51 -10.99 2.48
CA GLN A 117 -7.54 -11.96 2.10
C GLN A 117 -8.67 -12.04 3.13
N GLN A 118 -8.37 -11.94 4.43
CA GLN A 118 -9.37 -11.89 5.49
C GLN A 118 -10.30 -10.68 5.32
N LEU A 119 -9.73 -9.50 5.04
CA LEU A 119 -10.49 -8.28 4.78
C LEU A 119 -11.42 -8.39 3.56
N LEU A 120 -10.99 -9.07 2.50
CA LEU A 120 -11.85 -9.29 1.32
C LEU A 120 -13.05 -10.22 1.59
N THR A 121 -12.92 -11.13 2.56
CA THR A 121 -13.97 -12.11 2.86
C THR A 121 -15.02 -11.61 3.86
N GLN A 122 -14.81 -10.44 4.48
CA GLN A 122 -15.77 -9.82 5.38
C GLN A 122 -16.96 -9.27 4.59
N THR A 123 -18.09 -9.99 4.64
CA THR A 123 -19.32 -9.59 3.93
C THR A 123 -20.03 -8.47 4.68
N GLY A 124 -20.54 -7.46 3.95
CA GLY A 124 -21.30 -6.36 4.54
C GLY A 124 -20.48 -5.26 5.23
N GLU A 125 -19.14 -5.38 5.30
CA GLU A 125 -18.26 -4.44 6.00
C GLU A 125 -17.21 -3.78 5.07
N CYS A 126 -17.52 -3.64 3.77
CA CYS A 126 -16.54 -3.19 2.77
C CYS A 126 -15.85 -1.86 3.11
N LYS A 127 -16.57 -0.93 3.75
CA LYS A 127 -15.99 0.35 4.22
C LYS A 127 -14.96 0.12 5.31
N THR A 128 -15.28 -0.68 6.32
CA THR A 128 -14.36 -1.04 7.41
C THR A 128 -13.13 -1.74 6.84
N SER A 129 -13.32 -2.73 5.98
CA SER A 129 -12.21 -3.46 5.35
C SER A 129 -11.32 -2.56 4.49
N ALA A 130 -11.91 -1.60 3.79
CA ALA A 130 -11.15 -0.61 3.00
C ALA A 130 -10.35 0.36 3.89
N VAL A 131 -10.91 0.81 5.02
CA VAL A 131 -10.18 1.65 6.00
C VAL A 131 -8.99 0.87 6.55
N GLN A 132 -9.25 -0.33 7.08
CA GLN A 132 -8.21 -1.19 7.64
C GLN A 132 -7.11 -1.51 6.63
N MET A 133 -7.46 -1.78 5.37
CA MET A 133 -6.46 -2.02 4.33
C MET A 133 -5.59 -0.79 4.06
N GLY A 134 -6.20 0.41 4.01
CA GLY A 134 -5.47 1.66 3.81
C GLY A 134 -4.45 1.92 4.92
N GLU A 135 -4.83 1.68 6.18
CA GLU A 135 -3.96 1.79 7.35
C GLU A 135 -2.84 0.75 7.33
N ILE A 136 -3.20 -0.52 7.09
CA ILE A 136 -2.23 -1.62 7.03
C ILE A 136 -1.17 -1.35 5.96
N ILE A 137 -1.54 -0.88 4.77
CA ILE A 137 -0.55 -0.57 3.74
C ILE A 137 0.31 0.62 4.12
N ALA A 138 -0.27 1.69 4.67
CA ALA A 138 0.49 2.87 5.06
C ALA A 138 1.59 2.52 6.06
N ASP A 139 1.26 1.71 7.07
CA ASP A 139 2.19 1.28 8.11
C ASP A 139 3.15 0.20 7.60
N TRP A 140 2.61 -0.88 7.03
CA TRP A 140 3.38 -2.04 6.63
C TRP A 140 4.30 -1.73 5.45
N ALA A 141 3.81 -1.09 4.38
CA ALA A 141 4.64 -0.85 3.19
C ALA A 141 5.81 0.08 3.50
N SER A 142 5.58 1.11 4.34
CA SER A 142 6.65 2.02 4.75
C SER A 142 7.75 1.28 5.52
N ALA A 143 7.39 0.43 6.49
CA ALA A 143 8.35 -0.34 7.26
C ALA A 143 9.05 -1.41 6.39
N HIS A 144 8.27 -2.14 5.59
CA HIS A 144 8.76 -3.23 4.75
C HIS A 144 9.78 -2.74 3.72
N ILE A 145 9.47 -1.66 3.01
CA ILE A 145 10.38 -1.06 2.02
C ILE A 145 11.69 -0.65 2.67
N LEU A 146 11.61 0.03 3.83
CA LEU A 146 12.79 0.60 4.48
C LEU A 146 13.65 -0.44 5.20
N GLU A 147 13.10 -1.58 5.61
CA GLU A 147 13.81 -2.61 6.36
C GLU A 147 14.22 -3.83 5.54
N PHE A 148 13.36 -4.30 4.65
CA PHE A 148 13.55 -5.52 3.88
C PHE A 148 13.90 -5.21 2.43
N ASP A 149 13.11 -4.39 1.74
CA ASP A 149 13.33 -4.17 0.31
C ASP A 149 14.62 -3.38 0.02
N GLN A 150 15.07 -2.56 0.97
CA GLN A 150 16.42 -1.96 0.90
C GLN A 150 17.54 -3.02 0.84
N LYS A 151 17.41 -4.12 1.58
CA LYS A 151 18.41 -5.21 1.60
C LYS A 151 18.39 -5.95 0.26
N ILE A 152 17.20 -6.27 -0.25
CA ILE A 152 17.07 -6.98 -1.52
C ILE A 152 17.51 -6.09 -2.69
N ALA A 153 17.20 -4.80 -2.66
CA ALA A 153 17.63 -3.86 -3.68
C ALA A 153 19.15 -3.70 -3.73
N ALA A 154 19.82 -3.64 -2.58
CA ALA A 154 21.29 -3.65 -2.53
C ALA A 154 21.87 -4.90 -3.21
N PHE A 155 21.28 -6.07 -2.94
CA PHE A 155 21.67 -7.33 -3.57
C PHE A 155 21.42 -7.34 -5.09
N LEU A 156 20.22 -6.93 -5.54
CA LEU A 156 19.83 -6.91 -6.95
C LEU A 156 20.67 -5.93 -7.76
N ARG A 157 20.99 -4.75 -7.20
CA ARG A 157 21.90 -3.79 -7.84
C ARG A 157 23.32 -4.33 -7.97
N GLY A 158 23.77 -5.14 -7.01
CA GLY A 158 25.03 -5.90 -7.11
C GLY A 158 25.06 -6.86 -8.31
N HIS A 159 23.89 -7.28 -8.79
CA HIS A 159 23.70 -8.14 -9.97
C HIS A 159 23.36 -7.35 -11.25
N GLY A 160 23.49 -6.02 -11.23
CA GLY A 160 23.36 -5.16 -12.41
C GLY A 160 21.95 -4.66 -12.69
N LEU A 161 20.96 -4.96 -11.83
CA LEU A 161 19.64 -4.33 -11.92
C LEU A 161 19.71 -2.86 -11.52
N ARG A 162 18.94 -2.02 -12.19
CA ARG A 162 18.80 -0.58 -11.94
C ARG A 162 17.37 -0.15 -12.20
#